data_AF-A0A8J4R2Q5-F1
#
_entry.id   AF-A0A8J4R2Q5-F1
#
_cell.length_a   1.000
_cell.length_b   1.000
_cell.length_c   1.000
_cell.angle_alpha   90.00
_cell.angle_beta   90.00
_cell.angle_gamma   90.00
#
_symmetry.space_group_name_H-M   'P 1'
#
loop_
_entity.id
_entity.type
_entity.pdbx_description
1 polymer ?
#
loop_
_entity_poly.entity_id
_entity_poly.type
_entity_poly.pdbx_seq_one_letter_code
_entity_poly.pdbx_strand_id
1 'polypeptide(L)'
;MAKKEMEVVKGVDLNRYMGRWYEIASFPSRFQPKNGANTRATYTLKEDGTVNVLNETWTDGKRGYIEGSAYKADPNSDEAKLKVKFYVPPFLPIIPVVGDYWVLYLDDDYQYALIGQPSRKYLWANPPR
;
A
#
# COMPACT_ATOMS: atom_id res chain seq x y z
N MET A 1 18.21 20.86 -11.71
CA MET A 1 17.34 20.09 -12.62
C MET A 1 15.98 19.95 -11.97
N ALA A 2 14.90 20.40 -12.62
CA ALA A 2 13.55 20.16 -12.10
C ALA A 2 13.33 18.63 -12.07
N LYS A 3 12.97 18.10 -10.89
CA LYS A 3 12.74 16.66 -10.72
C LYS A 3 11.51 16.30 -11.55
N LYS A 4 11.65 15.44 -12.58
CA LYS A 4 10.50 14.95 -13.37
C LYS A 4 9.43 14.43 -12.42
N GLU A 5 8.20 14.90 -12.58
CA GLU A 5 7.08 14.42 -11.79
C GLU A 5 6.88 12.92 -12.00
N MET A 6 6.51 12.21 -10.93
CA MET A 6 6.30 10.77 -11.00
C MET A 6 4.92 10.52 -11.59
N GLU A 7 4.88 9.86 -12.75
CA GLU A 7 3.65 9.42 -13.37
C GLU A 7 3.06 8.25 -12.57
N VAL A 8 1.73 8.20 -12.53
CA VAL A 8 0.95 7.18 -11.81
C VAL A 8 -0.10 6.60 -12.76
N VAL A 9 -0.55 5.38 -12.46
CA VAL A 9 -1.66 4.74 -13.18
C VAL A 9 -2.92 5.58 -13.03
N LYS A 10 -3.74 5.59 -14.07
CA LYS A 10 -5.07 6.23 -14.08
C LYS A 10 -6.15 5.18 -14.25
N GLY A 11 -7.35 5.45 -13.73
CA GLY A 11 -8.53 4.63 -13.97
C GLY A 11 -8.45 3.23 -13.35
N VAL A 12 -7.79 3.07 -12.19
CA VAL A 12 -7.73 1.78 -11.49
C VAL A 12 -9.15 1.34 -11.11
N ASP A 13 -9.58 0.19 -11.64
CA ASP A 13 -10.73 -0.55 -11.14
C ASP A 13 -10.43 -1.10 -9.74
N LEU A 14 -11.03 -0.48 -8.71
CA LEU A 14 -10.83 -0.89 -7.32
C LEU A 14 -11.35 -2.30 -7.06
N ASN A 15 -12.41 -2.77 -7.72
CA ASN A 15 -12.94 -4.11 -7.49
C ASN A 15 -11.93 -5.17 -7.91
N ARG A 16 -11.26 -4.97 -9.05
CA ARG A 16 -10.19 -5.86 -9.52
C ARG A 16 -8.92 -5.76 -8.67
N TYR A 17 -8.68 -4.61 -8.03
CA TYR A 17 -7.52 -4.40 -7.16
C TYR A 17 -7.67 -5.05 -5.78
N MET A 18 -8.89 -5.39 -5.36
CA MET A 18 -9.16 -6.02 -4.06
C MET A 18 -8.53 -7.40 -3.95
N GLY A 19 -8.47 -7.91 -2.72
CA GLY A 19 -7.87 -9.21 -2.43
C GLY A 19 -6.42 -9.06 -1.97
N ARG A 20 -5.64 -10.12 -2.15
CA ARG A 20 -4.33 -10.27 -1.52
C ARG A 20 -3.20 -10.04 -2.51
N TRP A 21 -2.27 -9.19 -2.10
CA TRP A 21 -1.06 -8.85 -2.81
C TRP A 21 0.16 -9.24 -1.97
N TYR A 22 1.04 -10.05 -2.53
CA TYR A 22 2.28 -10.45 -1.88
C TYR A 22 3.37 -9.43 -2.19
N GLU A 23 4.25 -9.14 -1.25
CA GLU A 23 5.42 -8.30 -1.51
C GLU A 23 6.58 -9.19 -1.99
N ILE A 24 7.04 -8.98 -3.23
CA ILE A 24 8.18 -9.74 -3.79
C ILE A 24 9.49 -8.95 -3.76
N ALA A 25 9.41 -7.62 -3.71
CA ALA A 25 10.55 -6.74 -3.55
C ALA A 25 10.10 -5.43 -2.91
N SER A 26 10.93 -4.89 -2.01
CA SER A 26 10.72 -3.57 -1.44
C SER A 26 12.04 -2.88 -1.11
N PHE A 27 12.00 -1.55 -1.03
CA PHE A 27 13.10 -0.81 -0.44
C PHE A 27 13.11 -0.99 1.08
N PRO A 28 14.29 -1.07 1.73
CA PRO A 28 14.38 -1.16 3.18
C PRO A 28 13.52 -0.08 3.85
N SER A 29 12.53 -0.52 4.59
CA SER A 29 11.56 0.34 5.25
C SER A 29 11.68 0.23 6.75
N ARG A 30 11.60 1.35 7.46
CA ARG A 30 11.53 1.36 8.93
C ARG A 30 10.23 0.76 9.48
N PHE A 31 9.25 0.51 8.60
CA PHE A 31 7.94 -0.02 8.97
C PHE A 31 7.85 -1.54 8.86
N GLN A 32 8.88 -2.20 8.33
CA GLN A 32 8.91 -3.64 8.14
C GLN A 32 10.14 -4.24 8.83
N PRO A 33 10.03 -5.44 9.42
CA PRO A 33 11.17 -6.13 9.99
C PRO A 33 12.15 -6.52 8.88
N LYS A 34 13.46 -6.42 9.16
CA LYS A 34 14.52 -6.73 8.18
C LYS A 34 14.50 -8.20 7.73
N ASN A 35 14.05 -9.10 8.59
CA ASN A 35 13.92 -10.54 8.34
C ASN A 35 12.44 -10.96 8.18
N GLY A 36 11.58 -10.03 7.77
CA GLY A 36 10.18 -10.34 7.44
C GLY A 36 10.08 -11.29 6.23
N ALA A 37 9.23 -12.30 6.35
CA ALA A 37 8.89 -13.23 5.29
C ALA A 37 7.37 -13.27 5.07
N ASN A 38 6.95 -13.71 3.88
CA ASN A 38 5.53 -13.79 3.49
C ASN A 38 4.77 -12.47 3.72
N THR A 39 5.45 -11.33 3.53
CA THR A 39 4.85 -10.02 3.67
C THR A 39 3.77 -9.84 2.62
N ARG A 40 2.59 -9.38 3.05
CA ARG A 40 1.43 -9.22 2.17
C ARG A 40 0.50 -8.11 2.66
N ALA A 41 -0.26 -7.57 1.72
CA ALA A 41 -1.37 -6.67 1.97
C ALA A 41 -2.66 -7.32 1.48
N THR A 42 -3.73 -7.24 2.25
CA THR A 42 -5.08 -7.63 1.82
C THR A 42 -5.97 -6.40 1.81
N TYR A 43 -6.61 -6.14 0.67
CA TYR A 43 -7.48 -5.00 0.43
C TYR A 43 -8.94 -5.44 0.37
N THR A 44 -9.82 -4.70 1.03
CA THR A 44 -11.27 -4.94 1.02
C THR A 44 -12.03 -3.64 0.85
N LEU A 45 -12.85 -3.54 -0.19
CA LEU A 45 -13.64 -2.36 -0.48
C LEU A 45 -14.83 -2.28 0.50
N LYS A 46 -15.06 -1.10 1.07
CA LYS A 46 -16.21 -0.82 1.95
C LYS A 46 -17.32 -0.11 1.17
N GLU A 47 -18.52 -0.14 1.72
CA GLU A 47 -19.71 0.50 1.14
C GLU A 47 -19.55 2.03 0.97
N ASP A 48 -18.75 2.67 1.82
CA ASP A 48 -18.45 4.11 1.77
C ASP A 48 -17.37 4.48 0.72
N GLY A 49 -16.88 3.50 -0.05
CA GLY A 49 -15.84 3.68 -1.06
C GLY A 49 -14.41 3.75 -0.51
N THR A 50 -14.21 3.64 0.81
CA THR A 50 -12.88 3.47 1.39
C THR A 50 -12.42 2.01 1.31
N VAL A 51 -11.11 1.79 1.39
CA VAL A 51 -10.52 0.45 1.33
C VAL A 51 -9.96 0.10 2.70
N ASN A 52 -10.36 -1.03 3.28
CA ASN A 52 -9.66 -1.62 4.42
C ASN A 52 -8.32 -2.19 3.96
N VAL A 53 -7.26 -1.95 4.75
CA VAL A 53 -5.91 -2.45 4.46
C VAL A 53 -5.44 -3.28 5.64
N LEU A 54 -5.18 -4.57 5.40
CA LEU A 54 -4.53 -5.46 6.36
C LEU A 54 -3.13 -5.80 5.84
N ASN A 55 -2.09 -5.31 6.53
CA ASN A 55 -0.71 -5.67 6.26
C ASN A 55 -0.26 -6.74 7.24
N GLU A 56 0.41 -7.77 6.73
CA GLU A 56 0.90 -8.90 7.53
C GLU A 56 2.34 -9.24 7.13
N THR A 57 3.13 -9.70 8.09
CA THR A 57 4.47 -10.23 7.86
C THR A 57 4.80 -11.28 8.93
N TRP A 58 5.71 -12.20 8.63
CA TRP A 58 6.17 -13.21 9.56
C TRP A 58 7.65 -13.01 9.89
N THR A 59 7.98 -13.03 11.18
CA THR A 59 9.35 -12.92 11.68
C THR A 59 9.59 -14.04 12.69
N ASP A 60 10.58 -14.88 12.43
CA ASP A 60 10.93 -16.04 13.27
C ASP A 60 9.71 -16.93 13.59
N GLY A 61 8.87 -17.15 12.59
CA GLY A 61 7.63 -17.95 12.69
C GLY A 61 6.43 -17.22 13.34
N LYS A 62 6.61 -16.00 13.85
CA LYS A 62 5.53 -15.22 14.47
C LYS A 62 4.92 -14.23 13.48
N ARG A 63 3.59 -14.16 13.44
CA ARG A 63 2.83 -13.20 12.63
C ARG A 63 2.80 -11.83 13.31
N GLY A 64 3.25 -10.80 12.61
CA GLY A 64 2.96 -9.40 12.90
C GLY A 64 1.93 -8.87 11.89
N TYR A 65 1.04 -7.99 12.34
CA TYR A 65 0.05 -7.38 11.45
C TYR A 65 -0.33 -5.97 11.91
N ILE A 66 -0.87 -5.19 10.96
CA ILE A 66 -1.46 -3.89 11.23
C ILE A 66 -2.63 -3.64 10.28
N GLU A 67 -3.69 -3.02 10.83
CA GLU A 67 -4.89 -2.65 10.09
C GLU A 67 -5.00 -1.15 9.92
N GLY A 68 -5.57 -0.75 8.79
CA GLY A 68 -5.73 0.65 8.40
C GLY A 68 -6.77 0.83 7.32
N SER A 69 -6.84 2.04 6.80
CA SER A 69 -7.71 2.37 5.67
C SER A 69 -6.94 3.11 4.57
N ALA A 70 -7.41 2.99 3.33
CA ALA A 70 -6.97 3.77 2.20
C ALA A 70 -8.12 4.54 1.56
N TYR A 71 -7.81 5.73 1.04
CA TYR A 71 -8.75 6.61 0.36
C TYR A 71 -8.01 7.44 -0.70
N LYS A 72 -8.73 7.94 -1.70
CA LYS A 72 -8.15 8.79 -2.76
C LYS A 72 -7.63 10.09 -2.15
N ALA A 73 -6.46 10.54 -2.60
CA ALA A 73 -5.91 11.83 -2.19
C ALA A 73 -6.73 13.00 -2.77
N ASP A 74 -7.25 12.82 -3.99
CA ASP A 74 -8.21 13.71 -4.64
C ASP A 74 -9.41 12.86 -5.13
N PRO A 75 -10.63 13.05 -4.59
CA PRO A 75 -11.82 12.33 -5.03
C PRO A 75 -12.14 12.50 -6.52
N ASN A 76 -11.80 13.65 -7.11
CA ASN A 76 -12.18 14.03 -8.48
C ASN A 76 -11.13 13.62 -9.53
N SER A 77 -9.95 13.16 -9.11
CA SER A 77 -8.88 12.75 -10.02
C SER A 77 -9.03 11.28 -10.42
N ASP A 78 -8.66 10.92 -11.65
CA ASP A 78 -8.57 9.52 -12.09
C ASP A 78 -7.23 8.86 -11.71
N GLU A 79 -6.28 9.64 -11.18
CA GLU A 79 -4.97 9.16 -10.77
C GLU A 79 -5.03 8.25 -9.54
N ALA A 80 -4.22 7.19 -9.56
CA ALA A 80 -4.05 6.24 -8.46
C ALA A 80 -3.14 6.79 -7.35
N LYS A 81 -3.40 8.02 -6.91
CA LYS A 81 -2.78 8.66 -5.74
C LYS A 81 -3.70 8.47 -4.54
N LEU A 82 -3.32 7.58 -3.64
CA LEU A 82 -4.06 7.29 -2.42
C LEU A 82 -3.29 7.76 -1.18
N LYS A 83 -4.04 7.90 -0.09
CA LYS A 83 -3.51 8.00 1.27
C LYS A 83 -3.84 6.72 2.00
N VAL A 84 -2.86 6.16 2.70
CA VAL A 84 -3.05 5.05 3.64
C VAL A 84 -2.93 5.56 5.06
N LYS A 85 -3.81 5.12 5.95
CA LYS A 85 -3.88 5.52 7.35
C LYS A 85 -3.82 4.30 8.23
N PHE A 86 -2.80 4.21 9.07
CA PHE A 86 -2.64 3.14 10.06
C PHE A 86 -2.67 3.71 11.47
N TYR A 87 -3.16 2.91 12.41
CA TYR A 87 -3.20 3.25 13.83
C TYR A 87 -2.15 2.41 14.56
N VAL A 88 -1.04 3.05 14.93
CA VAL A 88 0.10 2.36 15.56
C VAL A 88 0.04 2.61 17.06
N PRO A 89 -0.08 1.57 17.90
CA PRO A 89 0.09 1.71 19.34
C PRO A 89 1.57 1.51 19.70
N PRO A 90 2.16 2.39 20.51
CA PRO A 90 3.15 1.86 21.44
C PRO A 90 2.77 2.12 22.90
N PHE A 91 2.37 3.33 23.32
CA PHE A 91 2.18 3.63 24.77
C PHE A 91 1.18 4.79 25.11
N LEU A 92 0.07 4.95 24.35
CA LEU A 92 -0.91 6.08 24.37
C LEU A 92 -0.40 7.45 23.84
N PRO A 93 -1.30 8.29 23.29
CA PRO A 93 -2.59 7.99 22.64
C PRO A 93 -2.38 7.40 21.23
N ILE A 94 -3.43 6.84 20.62
CA ILE A 94 -3.35 6.23 19.28
C ILE A 94 -3.12 7.34 18.24
N ILE A 95 -1.90 7.45 17.72
CA ILE A 95 -1.56 8.44 16.69
C ILE A 95 -1.81 7.83 15.31
N PRO A 96 -2.69 8.42 14.49
CA PRO A 96 -2.83 8.00 13.11
C PRO A 96 -1.59 8.39 12.32
N VAL A 97 -0.99 7.43 11.62
CA VAL A 97 0.08 7.70 10.64
C VAL A 97 -0.52 7.64 9.27
N VAL A 98 -0.42 8.75 8.52
CA VAL A 98 -0.88 8.83 7.14
C VAL A 98 0.33 8.82 6.20
N GLY A 99 0.29 7.95 5.20
CA GLY A 99 1.32 7.82 4.17
C GLY A 99 0.74 7.96 2.77
N ASP A 100 1.60 8.29 1.81
CA ASP A 100 1.28 8.21 0.39
C ASP A 100 1.35 6.77 -0.10
N TYR A 101 0.37 6.39 -0.92
CA TYR A 101 0.32 5.11 -1.62
C TYR A 101 -0.04 5.40 -3.07
N TRP A 102 0.97 5.39 -3.95
CA TRP A 102 0.81 5.74 -5.35
C TRP A 102 1.06 4.51 -6.21
N VAL A 103 0.08 4.11 -7.02
CA VAL A 103 0.24 3.00 -7.97
C VAL A 103 0.97 3.56 -9.21
N LEU A 104 2.24 3.18 -9.36
CA LEU A 104 3.14 3.66 -10.41
C LEU A 104 3.03 2.80 -11.68
N TYR A 105 2.73 1.53 -11.50
CA TYR A 105 2.48 0.58 -12.56
C TYR A 105 1.46 -0.46 -12.08
N LEU A 106 0.62 -0.90 -12.98
CA LEU A 106 -0.34 -1.98 -12.83
C LEU A 106 -0.49 -2.60 -14.22
N ASP A 107 -0.32 -3.90 -14.33
CA ASP A 107 -0.57 -4.61 -15.58
C ASP A 107 -2.09 -4.79 -15.82
N ASP A 108 -2.45 -5.06 -17.07
CA ASP A 108 -3.86 -5.12 -17.51
C ASP A 108 -4.66 -6.25 -16.82
N ASP A 109 -3.97 -7.30 -16.40
CA ASP A 109 -4.53 -8.48 -15.72
C ASP A 109 -4.49 -8.37 -14.19
N TYR A 110 -3.98 -7.26 -13.64
CA TYR A 110 -3.85 -7.03 -12.19
C TYR A 110 -3.00 -8.12 -11.52
N GLN A 111 -1.98 -8.62 -12.23
CA GLN A 111 -1.03 -9.61 -11.77
C GLN A 111 0.26 -9.02 -11.19
N TYR A 112 0.52 -7.73 -11.40
CA TYR A 112 1.71 -7.04 -10.93
C TYR A 112 1.39 -5.57 -10.68
N ALA A 113 1.62 -5.12 -9.45
CA ALA A 113 1.57 -3.71 -9.10
C ALA A 113 2.95 -3.23 -8.65
N LEU A 114 3.30 -2.00 -9.05
CA LEU A 114 4.41 -1.25 -8.49
C LEU A 114 3.86 -0.06 -7.72
N ILE A 115 4.16 -0.01 -6.43
CA ILE A 115 3.65 1.03 -5.53
C ILE A 115 4.82 1.87 -5.04
N GLY A 116 4.65 3.18 -4.96
CA GLY A 116 5.63 4.07 -4.38
C GLY A 116 5.02 5.30 -3.72
N GLN A 117 5.86 6.32 -3.56
CA GLN A 117 5.50 7.61 -2.96
C GLN A 117 6.33 8.74 -3.58
N PRO A 118 5.90 10.02 -3.50
CA PRO A 118 6.56 11.14 -4.19
C PRO A 118 8.03 11.34 -3.82
N SER A 119 8.42 10.99 -2.58
CA SER A 119 9.82 11.11 -2.15
C SER A 119 10.75 10.11 -2.86
N ARG A 120 10.20 9.03 -3.44
CA ARG A 120 10.89 7.88 -4.07
C ARG A 120 11.70 7.00 -3.11
N LYS A 121 11.49 7.14 -1.79
CA LYS A 121 12.21 6.36 -0.76
C LYS A 121 11.58 5.01 -0.44
N TYR A 122 10.36 4.75 -0.90
CA TYR A 122 9.70 3.45 -0.75
C TYR A 122 9.17 2.98 -2.10
N LEU A 123 9.28 1.68 -2.33
CA LEU A 123 8.85 0.98 -3.52
C LEU A 123 8.40 -0.41 -3.08
N TRP A 124 7.31 -0.92 -3.67
CA TRP A 124 6.85 -2.30 -3.47
C TRP A 124 6.44 -2.88 -4.82
N ALA A 125 6.92 -4.08 -5.13
CA ALA A 125 6.45 -4.88 -6.25
C ALA A 125 5.61 -6.03 -5.72
N ASN A 126 4.43 -6.23 -6.29
CA ASN A 126 3.46 -7.15 -5.74
C ASN A 126 2.75 -7.98 -6.82
N PRO A 127 2.78 -9.33 -6.77
CA PRO A 127 1.85 -10.17 -7.50
C PRO A 127 0.64 -10.59 -6.65
N PRO A 128 -0.51 -10.90 -7.27
CA PRO A 128 -1.59 -11.58 -6.61
C PRO A 128 -1.25 -13.06 -6.41
N ARG A 129 -1.89 -13.67 -5.43
CA ARG A 129 -2.17 -15.11 -5.43
C ARG A 129 -3.56 -15.35 -4.87
#